data_AF-A0A2T7UJ30-F1
#
_entry.id   AF-A0A2T7UJ30-F1
#
_cell.length_a   1.000
_cell.length_b   1.000
_cell.length_c   1.000
_cell.angle_alpha   90.00
_cell.angle_beta   90.00
_cell.angle_gamma   90.00
#
_symmetry.space_group_name_H-M   'P 1'
#
loop_
_entity.id
_entity.type
_entity.pdbx_description
1 polymer ?
#
loop_
_entity_poly.entity_id
_entity_poly.type
_entity_poly.pdbx_seq_one_letter_code
_entity_poly.pdbx_strand_id
1 'polypeptide(L)'
;MGHVRLEAVMSDRVHAATSTGWNRTWWGKTTTWTTYHDRAWRNVNPVSVNARNIEIKAGNNVETYASRLNASNNLKIEAGDQALYYAVKNETDHNDTTFKKSSWIGIRLNKSTEHNTTRISTPMVTNLYARNGNLTSWSGGDQLYQGTIANYYSRDIQAGVGEKARADARIILEGVKTSVFHQRTKESNYVVWQKQINQGSHTETLTLPSFTGTVNTPFKAPGGITVQIPEGDFRSQIATLSAQPGMAYLNELAARSDVNWQPVKLAHDKWDYKQEGLTPAGAALLSVAVAWATGGMGANLLGTTGATTSALTNAAFASLAAQASIRLINGY
;
A
#
# COMPACT_ATOMS: atom_id res chain seq x y z
N MET A 1 -11.10 -23.07 25.46
CA MET A 1 -10.14 -21.98 25.13
C MET A 1 -10.76 -21.11 24.05
N GLY A 2 -10.52 -19.79 24.11
CA GLY A 2 -11.13 -18.80 23.19
C GLY A 2 -10.25 -18.49 21.96
N HIS A 3 -10.49 -17.32 21.38
CA HIS A 3 -9.70 -16.72 20.29
C HIS A 3 -8.50 -15.93 20.84
N VAL A 4 -7.38 -15.91 20.12
CA VAL A 4 -6.24 -15.03 20.42
C VAL A 4 -6.00 -14.08 19.24
N ARG A 5 -6.02 -12.77 19.52
CA ARG A 5 -5.73 -11.71 18.53
C ARG A 5 -4.58 -10.83 19.02
N LEU A 6 -3.55 -10.67 18.20
CA LEU A 6 -2.47 -9.70 18.39
C LEU A 6 -2.54 -8.65 17.29
N GLU A 7 -2.79 -7.40 17.65
CA GLU A 7 -3.04 -6.35 16.68
C GLU A 7 -2.12 -5.15 16.88
N ALA A 8 -1.40 -4.80 15.81
CA ALA A 8 -0.57 -3.61 15.80
C ALA A 8 -1.39 -2.34 16.07
N VAL A 9 -0.79 -1.40 16.80
CA VAL A 9 -1.40 -0.09 17.04
C VAL A 9 -1.23 0.77 15.80
N MET A 10 -2.34 1.29 15.29
CA MET A 10 -2.34 2.23 14.18
C MET A 10 -2.46 3.66 14.70
N SER A 11 -1.65 4.56 14.17
CA SER A 11 -1.75 5.99 14.45
C SER A 11 -1.76 6.80 13.16
N ASP A 12 -2.80 7.61 13.01
CA ASP A 12 -2.93 8.54 11.91
C ASP A 12 -2.45 9.93 12.35
N ARG A 13 -1.63 10.58 11.51
CA ARG A 13 -1.20 11.97 11.70
C ARG A 13 -1.46 12.74 10.42
N VAL A 14 -1.98 13.95 10.56
CA VAL A 14 -2.22 14.86 9.44
C VAL A 14 -1.65 16.22 9.78
N HIS A 15 -0.84 16.78 8.89
CA HIS A 15 -0.25 18.09 9.01
C HIS A 15 -0.64 18.92 7.78
N ALA A 16 -1.07 20.15 8.00
CA ALA A 16 -1.32 21.14 6.97
C ALA A 16 -0.44 22.37 7.22
N ALA A 17 0.21 22.88 6.18
CA ALA A 17 1.01 24.10 6.27
C ALA A 17 0.82 24.95 5.02
N THR A 18 1.02 26.26 5.15
CA THR A 18 0.96 27.21 4.02
C THR A 18 2.25 28.00 3.96
N SER A 19 2.85 28.08 2.77
CA SER A 19 4.02 28.90 2.48
C SER A 19 3.65 29.95 1.43
N THR A 20 4.01 31.21 1.67
CA THR A 20 3.78 32.30 0.72
C THR A 20 5.05 33.08 0.49
N GLY A 21 5.26 33.54 -0.73
CA GLY A 21 6.39 34.40 -1.04
C GLY A 21 6.16 35.22 -2.29
N TRP A 22 7.08 36.15 -2.54
CA TRP A 22 7.07 36.95 -3.75
C TRP A 22 8.49 37.25 -4.20
N ASN A 23 8.64 37.52 -5.50
CA ASN A 23 9.85 38.08 -6.08
C ASN A 23 9.49 39.19 -7.06
N ARG A 24 10.44 40.10 -7.31
CA ARG A 24 10.31 41.15 -8.32
C ARG A 24 11.54 41.16 -9.19
N THR A 25 11.36 41.12 -10.50
CA THR A 25 12.47 41.29 -11.44
C THR A 25 12.89 42.75 -11.51
N TRP A 26 14.13 43.02 -11.95
CA TRP A 26 14.66 44.37 -12.12
C TRP A 26 13.78 45.26 -13.02
N TRP A 27 13.15 44.67 -14.04
CA TRP A 27 12.24 45.36 -14.97
C TRP A 27 10.77 45.43 -14.50
N GLY A 28 10.50 45.12 -13.22
CA GLY A 28 9.23 45.41 -12.56
C GLY A 28 8.19 44.29 -12.56
N LYS A 29 8.49 43.09 -13.08
CA LYS A 29 7.58 41.93 -13.01
C LYS A 29 7.58 41.36 -11.60
N THR A 30 6.43 41.36 -10.94
CA THR A 30 6.23 40.74 -9.63
C THR A 30 5.62 39.35 -9.80
N THR A 31 6.13 38.33 -9.11
CA THR A 31 5.50 37.02 -9.00
C THR A 31 5.26 36.68 -7.55
N THR A 32 4.01 36.36 -7.21
CA THR A 32 3.62 35.85 -5.90
C THR A 32 3.31 34.37 -6.02
N TRP A 33 3.68 33.61 -5.00
CA TRP A 33 3.30 32.22 -4.89
C TRP A 33 2.71 31.90 -3.51
N THR A 34 1.79 30.95 -3.49
CA THR A 34 1.22 30.34 -2.29
C THR A 34 1.24 28.85 -2.50
N THR A 35 1.87 28.11 -1.59
CA THR A 35 1.89 26.66 -1.59
C THR A 35 1.20 26.15 -0.34
N TYR A 36 0.20 25.30 -0.53
CA TYR A 36 -0.43 24.52 0.51
C TYR A 36 0.23 23.14 0.55
N HIS A 37 0.64 22.74 1.74
CA HIS A 37 1.31 21.48 2.03
C HIS A 37 0.39 20.65 2.90
N ASP A 38 -0.14 19.57 2.36
CA ASP A 38 -0.91 18.58 3.12
C ASP A 38 -0.08 17.30 3.22
N ARG A 39 0.03 16.78 4.43
CA ARG A 39 0.80 15.57 4.73
C ARG A 39 -0.05 14.68 5.60
N ALA A 40 -0.15 13.40 5.26
CA ALA A 40 -0.79 12.40 6.08
C ALA A 40 0.11 11.17 6.21
N TRP A 41 0.11 10.59 7.40
CA TRP A 41 0.83 9.37 7.72
C TRP A 41 -0.07 8.44 8.51
N ARG A 42 -0.14 7.17 8.11
CA ARG A 42 -0.70 6.08 8.89
C ARG A 42 0.43 5.19 9.32
N ASN A 43 0.87 5.34 10.56
CA ASN A 43 1.96 4.53 11.11
C ASN A 43 1.39 3.29 11.78
N VAL A 44 1.99 2.14 11.50
CA VAL A 44 1.65 0.86 12.12
C VAL A 44 2.78 0.50 13.08
N ASN A 45 2.44 0.32 14.35
CA ASN A 45 3.38 -0.06 15.42
C ASN A 45 3.11 -1.50 15.85
N PRO A 46 4.00 -2.46 15.50
CA PRO A 46 3.81 -3.87 15.83
C PRO A 46 3.71 -4.14 17.32
N VAL A 47 2.80 -5.04 17.71
CA VAL A 47 2.88 -5.69 19.03
C VAL A 47 4.14 -6.56 19.06
N SER A 48 4.98 -6.40 20.08
CA SER A 48 6.25 -7.12 20.20
C SER A 48 6.27 -7.94 21.47
N VAL A 49 6.32 -9.27 21.31
CA VAL A 49 6.47 -10.23 22.42
C VAL A 49 7.88 -10.78 22.38
N ASN A 50 8.63 -10.64 23.47
CA ASN A 50 10.02 -11.08 23.56
C ASN A 50 10.16 -12.02 24.75
N ALA A 51 10.57 -13.27 24.51
CA ALA A 51 10.75 -14.25 25.56
C ALA A 51 11.77 -15.32 25.16
N ARG A 52 12.17 -16.16 26.12
CA ARG A 52 12.97 -17.35 25.80
C ARG A 52 12.17 -18.35 24.97
N ASN A 53 10.99 -18.69 25.47
CA ASN A 53 10.01 -19.50 24.74
C ASN A 53 8.70 -18.73 24.69
N ILE A 54 7.98 -18.81 23.57
CA ILE A 54 6.65 -18.25 23.41
C ILE A 54 5.73 -19.42 23.04
N GLU A 55 4.66 -19.62 23.81
CA GLU A 55 3.58 -20.54 23.47
C GLU A 55 2.26 -19.78 23.41
N ILE A 56 1.58 -19.88 22.28
CA ILE A 56 0.25 -19.32 22.04
C ILE A 56 -0.67 -20.49 21.74
N LYS A 57 -1.69 -20.69 22.58
CA LYS A 57 -2.69 -21.75 22.40
C LYS A 57 -4.09 -21.16 22.42
N ALA A 58 -4.81 -21.31 21.32
CA ALA A 58 -6.19 -20.87 21.16
C ALA A 58 -7.10 -22.07 20.88
N GLY A 59 -8.33 -22.05 21.41
CA GLY A 59 -9.33 -23.07 21.09
C GLY A 59 -10.04 -22.82 19.76
N ASN A 60 -9.95 -21.59 19.26
CA ASN A 60 -10.44 -21.16 17.95
C ASN A 60 -9.24 -20.62 17.15
N ASN A 61 -9.29 -19.36 16.72
CA ASN A 61 -8.25 -18.79 15.87
C ASN A 61 -7.09 -18.19 16.67
N VAL A 62 -5.92 -18.19 16.04
CA VAL A 62 -4.82 -17.27 16.36
C VAL A 62 -4.70 -16.29 15.20
N GLU A 63 -4.92 -15.01 15.46
CA GLU A 63 -4.79 -13.94 14.47
C GLU A 63 -3.70 -12.97 14.89
N THR A 64 -2.85 -12.61 13.95
CA THR A 64 -1.87 -11.54 14.13
C THR A 64 -2.03 -10.50 13.02
N TYR A 65 -1.92 -9.23 13.38
CA TYR A 65 -1.91 -8.12 12.44
C TYR A 65 -0.61 -7.37 12.65
N ALA A 66 0.35 -7.56 11.74
CA ALA A 66 1.69 -6.96 11.80
C ALA A 66 2.35 -7.06 13.20
N SER A 67 2.50 -8.28 13.73
CA SER A 67 3.05 -8.51 15.07
C SER A 67 4.46 -9.12 15.03
N ARG A 68 5.24 -8.97 16.11
CA ARG A 68 6.58 -9.56 16.26
C ARG A 68 6.60 -10.52 17.43
N LEU A 69 6.78 -11.80 17.15
CA LEU A 69 6.94 -12.86 18.15
C LEU A 69 8.41 -13.29 18.17
N ASN A 70 9.15 -12.76 19.13
CA ASN A 70 10.59 -12.94 19.28
C ASN A 70 10.91 -13.98 20.36
N ALA A 71 10.91 -15.27 20.00
CA ALA A 71 11.42 -16.32 20.87
C ALA A 71 12.92 -16.53 20.62
N SER A 72 13.74 -16.49 21.68
CA SER A 72 15.16 -16.81 21.55
C SER A 72 15.42 -18.32 21.40
N ASN A 73 14.46 -19.15 21.79
CA ASN A 73 14.48 -20.59 21.65
C ASN A 73 13.23 -21.07 20.89
N ASN A 74 12.15 -21.50 21.56
CA ASN A 74 10.99 -22.09 20.90
C ASN A 74 9.83 -21.10 20.73
N LEU A 75 9.24 -21.06 19.54
CA LEU A 75 7.98 -20.37 19.26
C LEU A 75 6.94 -21.41 18.85
N LYS A 76 5.91 -21.60 19.66
CA LYS A 76 4.84 -22.58 19.44
C LYS A 76 3.50 -21.87 19.35
N ILE A 77 2.79 -22.09 18.25
CA ILE A 77 1.48 -21.52 17.96
C ILE A 77 0.54 -22.68 17.65
N GLU A 78 -0.47 -22.86 18.49
CA GLU A 78 -1.54 -23.85 18.32
C GLU A 78 -2.88 -23.13 18.22
N ALA A 79 -3.50 -23.18 17.04
CA ALA A 79 -4.86 -22.73 16.82
C ALA A 79 -5.80 -23.94 16.74
N GLY A 80 -6.89 -23.91 17.49
CA GLY A 80 -7.93 -24.92 17.34
C GLY A 80 -8.57 -24.89 15.96
N ASP A 81 -8.82 -23.70 15.41
CA ASP A 81 -9.36 -23.54 14.04
C ASP A 81 -8.29 -22.90 13.13
N GLN A 82 -8.27 -21.59 12.90
CA GLN A 82 -7.36 -20.98 11.92
C GLN A 82 -6.13 -20.29 12.54
N ALA A 83 -4.98 -20.31 11.85
CA ALA A 83 -3.81 -19.50 12.21
C ALA A 83 -3.53 -18.45 11.11
N LEU A 84 -3.81 -17.18 11.39
CA LEU A 84 -3.89 -16.13 10.38
C LEU A 84 -2.88 -15.02 10.68
N TYR A 85 -1.89 -14.86 9.81
CA TYR A 85 -0.80 -13.89 9.93
C TYR A 85 -0.97 -12.78 8.89
N TYR A 86 -1.71 -11.74 9.26
CA TYR A 86 -2.07 -10.61 8.39
C TYR A 86 -0.99 -9.53 8.34
N ALA A 87 -0.85 -8.94 7.17
CA ALA A 87 -0.11 -7.71 6.98
C ALA A 87 -1.03 -6.49 7.12
N VAL A 88 -0.47 -5.37 7.58
CA VAL A 88 -1.18 -4.11 7.76
C VAL A 88 -0.47 -3.03 6.97
N LYS A 89 -1.22 -2.19 6.23
CA LYS A 89 -0.63 -1.12 5.40
C LYS A 89 -0.19 0.05 6.26
N ASN A 90 1.08 0.41 6.15
CA ASN A 90 1.64 1.68 6.59
C ASN A 90 1.64 2.63 5.38
N GLU A 91 1.03 3.81 5.53
CA GLU A 91 0.80 4.73 4.41
C GLU A 91 1.40 6.11 4.68
N THR A 92 1.98 6.71 3.64
CA THR A 92 2.46 8.09 3.63
C THR A 92 1.89 8.78 2.40
N ASP A 93 1.27 9.94 2.61
CA ASP A 93 0.66 10.74 1.57
C ASP A 93 1.12 12.20 1.68
N HIS A 94 1.78 12.71 0.64
CA HIS A 94 2.25 14.07 0.55
C HIS A 94 1.62 14.76 -0.65
N ASN A 95 0.87 15.82 -0.39
CA ASN A 95 0.21 16.64 -1.40
C ASN A 95 0.68 18.09 -1.30
N ASP A 96 1.12 18.66 -2.42
CA ASP A 96 1.50 20.05 -2.54
C ASP A 96 0.69 20.73 -3.62
N THR A 97 -0.03 21.79 -3.26
CA THR A 97 -0.78 22.63 -4.19
C THR A 97 -0.17 24.02 -4.24
N THR A 98 0.47 24.37 -5.35
CA THR A 98 1.13 25.67 -5.55
C THR A 98 0.37 26.54 -6.54
N PHE A 99 -0.04 27.72 -6.09
CA PHE A 99 -0.59 28.78 -6.92
C PHE A 99 0.48 29.83 -7.18
N LYS A 100 0.71 30.20 -8.45
CA LYS A 100 1.58 31.32 -8.83
C LYS A 100 0.81 32.35 -9.63
N LYS A 101 1.03 33.62 -9.34
CA LYS A 101 0.45 34.76 -10.05
C LYS A 101 1.58 35.73 -10.38
N SER A 102 1.69 36.16 -11.63
CA SER A 102 2.63 37.20 -12.05
C SER A 102 1.90 38.42 -12.59
N SER A 103 2.41 39.61 -12.28
CA SER A 103 1.91 40.89 -12.79
C SER A 103 3.04 41.86 -13.11
N TRP A 104 2.82 42.74 -14.08
CA TRP A 104 3.71 43.85 -14.41
C TRP A 104 2.90 45.13 -14.50
N ILE A 105 3.21 46.14 -13.68
CA ILE A 105 2.56 47.47 -13.70
C ILE A 105 1.01 47.35 -13.76
N GLY A 106 0.43 46.55 -12.86
CA GLY A 106 -1.03 46.31 -12.81
C GLY A 106 -1.58 45.32 -13.84
N ILE A 107 -0.84 44.97 -14.89
CA ILE A 107 -1.24 43.99 -15.90
C ILE A 107 -0.94 42.58 -15.40
N ARG A 108 -1.97 41.73 -15.30
CA ARG A 108 -1.81 40.30 -14.96
C ARG A 108 -1.22 39.58 -16.16
N LEU A 109 -0.07 38.94 -15.95
CA LEU A 109 0.61 38.17 -16.98
C LEU A 109 0.18 36.71 -16.85
N ASN A 110 0.76 35.97 -15.92
CA ASN A 110 0.59 34.51 -15.84
C ASN A 110 -0.15 34.10 -14.57
N LYS A 111 -1.00 33.07 -14.69
CA LYS A 111 -1.45 32.27 -13.56
C LYS A 111 -1.03 30.82 -13.78
N SER A 112 -0.48 30.17 -12.76
CA SER A 112 -0.31 28.72 -12.80
C SER A 112 -0.76 28.07 -11.50
N THR A 113 -1.34 26.88 -11.63
CA THR A 113 -1.61 25.98 -10.51
C THR A 113 -0.81 24.70 -10.74
N GLU A 114 -0.16 24.20 -9.71
CA GLU A 114 0.64 22.99 -9.76
C GLU A 114 0.29 22.10 -8.58
N HIS A 115 -0.09 20.86 -8.84
CA HIS A 115 -0.41 19.84 -7.84
C HIS A 115 0.61 18.72 -7.95
N ASN A 116 1.28 18.42 -6.84
CA ASN A 116 2.18 17.28 -6.73
C ASN A 116 1.65 16.35 -5.65
N THR A 117 1.45 15.09 -5.99
CA THR A 117 0.99 14.03 -5.09
C THR A 117 2.02 12.93 -5.05
N THR A 118 2.33 12.47 -3.85
CA THR A 118 3.18 11.31 -3.60
C THR A 118 2.49 10.44 -2.58
N ARG A 119 2.22 9.17 -2.93
CA ARG A 119 1.67 8.19 -2.01
C ARG A 119 2.53 6.95 -1.99
N ILE A 120 2.90 6.53 -0.78
CA ILE A 120 3.68 5.32 -0.53
C ILE A 120 2.87 4.46 0.43
N SER A 121 2.62 3.22 0.04
CA SER A 121 1.96 2.21 0.88
C SER A 121 2.90 1.04 1.04
N THR A 122 3.41 0.84 2.25
CA THR A 122 4.33 -0.25 2.59
C THR A 122 3.63 -1.19 3.58
N PRO A 123 3.55 -2.49 3.30
CA PRO A 123 2.96 -3.45 4.23
C PRO A 123 3.91 -3.70 5.40
N MET A 124 3.40 -3.60 6.62
CA MET A 124 4.02 -4.17 7.82
C MET A 124 3.48 -5.59 8.00
N VAL A 125 4.39 -6.55 8.19
CA VAL A 125 4.08 -7.98 8.21
C VAL A 125 4.25 -8.56 9.61
N THR A 126 3.73 -9.77 9.83
CA THR A 126 4.05 -10.52 11.04
C THR A 126 5.45 -11.14 10.94
N ASN A 127 6.19 -11.11 12.05
CA ASN A 127 7.48 -11.75 12.19
C ASN A 127 7.42 -12.85 13.25
N LEU A 128 7.86 -14.05 12.89
CA LEU A 128 7.90 -15.24 13.73
C LEU A 128 9.35 -15.67 13.91
N TYR A 129 9.91 -15.49 15.10
CA TYR A 129 11.30 -15.84 15.39
C TYR A 129 11.41 -16.94 16.45
N ALA A 130 12.15 -17.99 16.10
CA ALA A 130 12.57 -19.09 16.99
C ALA A 130 14.09 -19.30 16.82
N ARG A 131 14.88 -18.28 17.16
CA ARG A 131 16.26 -18.11 16.65
C ARG A 131 17.17 -19.33 16.85
N ASN A 132 17.07 -19.99 18.00
CA ASN A 132 17.89 -21.16 18.33
C ASN A 132 17.06 -22.44 18.53
N GLY A 133 15.76 -22.40 18.22
CA GLY A 133 14.86 -23.49 18.53
C GLY A 133 13.81 -23.72 17.44
N ASN A 134 12.72 -24.38 17.85
CA ASN A 134 11.69 -24.81 16.91
C ASN A 134 10.60 -23.75 16.73
N LEU A 135 10.25 -23.47 15.47
CA LEU A 135 9.01 -22.79 15.11
C LEU A 135 7.94 -23.84 14.83
N THR A 136 6.97 -23.96 15.73
CA THR A 136 5.80 -24.83 15.57
C THR A 136 4.56 -24.00 15.28
N SER A 137 3.87 -24.29 14.18
CA SER A 137 2.61 -23.66 13.80
C SER A 137 1.58 -24.72 13.42
N TRP A 138 0.66 -25.00 14.33
CA TRP A 138 -0.39 -26.00 14.17
C TRP A 138 -1.77 -25.36 14.16
N SER A 139 -2.63 -25.80 13.24
CA SER A 139 -4.01 -25.35 13.15
C SER A 139 -4.95 -26.49 12.77
N GLY A 140 -6.17 -26.49 13.30
CA GLY A 140 -7.22 -27.41 12.86
C GLY A 140 -7.73 -27.10 11.45
N GLY A 141 -7.85 -25.81 11.12
CA GLY A 141 -8.23 -25.27 9.82
C GLY A 141 -7.05 -24.61 9.10
N ASP A 142 -7.36 -23.62 8.27
CA ASP A 142 -6.40 -22.98 7.37
C ASP A 142 -5.32 -22.17 8.09
N GLN A 143 -4.15 -22.08 7.46
CA GLN A 143 -3.09 -21.13 7.82
C GLN A 143 -2.88 -20.10 6.72
N LEU A 144 -2.83 -18.83 7.08
CA LEU A 144 -2.56 -17.73 6.16
C LEU A 144 -1.29 -16.99 6.55
N TYR A 145 -0.38 -16.83 5.61
CA TYR A 145 0.86 -16.06 5.77
C TYR A 145 0.88 -14.92 4.76
N GLN A 146 0.58 -13.68 5.19
CA GLN A 146 0.70 -12.50 4.33
C GLN A 146 2.07 -11.84 4.52
N GLY A 147 2.99 -12.06 3.57
CA GLY A 147 4.34 -11.51 3.59
C GLY A 147 5.15 -11.87 4.86
N THR A 148 4.71 -12.87 5.62
CA THR A 148 5.24 -13.20 6.95
C THR A 148 6.72 -13.53 6.87
N ILE A 149 7.48 -13.05 7.85
CA ILE A 149 8.92 -13.34 7.97
C ILE A 149 9.12 -14.33 9.11
N ALA A 150 9.52 -15.55 8.78
CA ALA A 150 9.81 -16.60 9.73
C ALA A 150 11.32 -16.91 9.75
N ASN A 151 11.94 -16.86 10.92
CA ASN A 151 13.34 -17.27 11.09
C ASN A 151 13.50 -18.16 12.32
N TYR A 152 14.06 -19.35 12.09
CA TYR A 152 14.03 -20.45 13.05
C TYR A 152 15.25 -21.36 12.87
N TYR A 153 15.57 -22.17 13.89
CA TYR A 153 16.53 -23.26 13.69
C TYR A 153 15.88 -24.43 12.95
N SER A 154 14.73 -24.89 13.47
CA SER A 154 13.87 -25.88 12.82
C SER A 154 12.44 -25.37 12.69
N ARG A 155 11.68 -25.87 11.72
CA ARG A 155 10.23 -25.60 11.61
C ARG A 155 9.40 -26.88 11.66
N ASP A 156 8.18 -26.75 12.13
CA ASP A 156 7.08 -27.71 11.95
C ASP A 156 5.77 -26.94 11.73
N ILE A 157 5.30 -26.91 10.48
CA ILE A 157 4.13 -26.13 10.05
C ILE A 157 3.09 -27.09 9.47
N GLN A 158 1.96 -27.24 10.17
CA GLN A 158 0.91 -28.20 9.84
C GLN A 158 -0.49 -27.60 10.00
N ALA A 159 -1.28 -27.64 8.94
CA ALA A 159 -2.72 -27.37 8.95
C ALA A 159 -3.49 -28.69 8.95
N GLY A 160 -4.73 -28.69 9.46
CA GLY A 160 -5.55 -29.91 9.53
C GLY A 160 -5.18 -30.85 10.67
N VAL A 161 -4.65 -30.32 11.78
CA VAL A 161 -4.19 -31.11 12.94
C VAL A 161 -4.82 -30.64 14.25
N GLY A 162 -4.89 -31.52 15.25
CA GLY A 162 -5.49 -31.22 16.55
C GLY A 162 -6.98 -31.60 16.64
N GLU A 163 -7.65 -31.17 17.71
CA GLU A 163 -9.01 -31.62 18.04
C GLU A 163 -10.08 -31.21 17.01
N LYS A 164 -9.86 -30.11 16.28
CA LYS A 164 -10.75 -29.64 15.21
C LYS A 164 -10.10 -29.75 13.84
N ALA A 165 -9.27 -30.78 13.65
CA ALA A 165 -8.62 -31.08 12.38
C ALA A 165 -9.64 -31.15 11.24
N ARG A 166 -9.44 -30.32 10.22
CA ARG A 166 -10.23 -30.27 9.00
C ARG A 166 -9.48 -30.96 7.87
N ALA A 167 -10.17 -31.84 7.15
CA ALA A 167 -9.61 -32.56 5.99
C ALA A 167 -9.36 -31.64 4.78
N ASP A 168 -10.02 -30.48 4.73
CA ASP A 168 -9.87 -29.47 3.68
C ASP A 168 -8.93 -28.32 4.07
N ALA A 169 -8.26 -28.40 5.23
CA ALA A 169 -7.39 -27.35 5.73
C ALA A 169 -6.19 -27.09 4.80
N ARG A 170 -5.95 -25.81 4.50
CA ARG A 170 -4.91 -25.35 3.56
C ARG A 170 -3.84 -24.49 4.24
N ILE A 171 -2.67 -24.44 3.63
CA ILE A 171 -1.67 -23.41 3.91
C ILE A 171 -1.66 -22.42 2.74
N ILE A 172 -1.84 -21.14 3.04
CA ILE A 172 -1.97 -20.05 2.06
C ILE A 172 -0.81 -19.08 2.27
N LEU A 173 0.04 -18.95 1.26
CA LEU A 173 1.20 -18.07 1.23
C LEU A 173 0.91 -16.90 0.29
N GLU A 174 0.57 -15.75 0.87
CA GLU A 174 0.20 -14.56 0.12
C GLU A 174 1.32 -13.52 0.12
N GLY A 175 1.57 -12.95 -1.05
CA GLY A 175 2.49 -11.84 -1.18
C GLY A 175 1.84 -10.54 -0.70
N VAL A 176 2.66 -9.63 -0.19
CA VAL A 176 2.23 -8.28 0.19
C VAL A 176 2.75 -7.27 -0.82
N LYS A 177 1.89 -6.32 -1.20
CA LYS A 177 2.23 -5.30 -2.19
C LYS A 177 2.77 -4.05 -1.54
N THR A 178 3.95 -3.62 -1.96
CA THR A 178 4.43 -2.25 -1.74
C THR A 178 4.05 -1.42 -2.96
N SER A 179 3.42 -0.27 -2.76
CA SER A 179 2.96 0.61 -3.85
C SER A 179 3.58 1.99 -3.71
N VAL A 180 4.16 2.49 -4.79
CA VAL A 180 4.68 3.85 -4.91
C VAL A 180 3.96 4.56 -6.05
N PHE A 181 3.33 5.69 -5.73
CA PHE A 181 2.58 6.51 -6.66
C PHE A 181 3.11 7.94 -6.61
N HIS A 182 3.41 8.50 -7.78
CA HIS A 182 3.80 9.89 -7.92
C HIS A 182 3.03 10.53 -9.08
N GLN A 183 2.56 11.75 -8.89
CA GLN A 183 1.86 12.49 -9.91
C GLN A 183 2.14 13.99 -9.81
N ARG A 184 2.29 14.63 -10.96
CA ARG A 184 2.40 16.07 -11.12
C ARG A 184 1.42 16.55 -12.17
N THR A 185 0.49 17.39 -11.74
CA THR A 185 -0.43 18.12 -12.63
C THR A 185 -0.09 19.60 -12.60
N LYS A 186 0.01 20.23 -13.77
CA LYS A 186 0.27 21.66 -13.86
C LYS A 186 -0.59 22.30 -14.92
N GLU A 187 -1.23 23.40 -14.54
CA GLU A 187 -2.00 24.24 -15.44
C GLU A 187 -1.40 25.63 -15.45
N SER A 188 -1.16 26.18 -16.64
CA SER A 188 -0.70 27.54 -16.84
C SER A 188 -1.63 28.25 -17.82
N ASN A 189 -1.99 29.49 -17.51
CA ASN A 189 -2.80 30.35 -18.36
C ASN A 189 -2.11 31.71 -18.53
N TYR A 190 -2.05 32.17 -19.79
CA TYR A 190 -1.58 33.50 -20.19
C TYR A 190 -2.47 34.05 -21.31
N VAL A 191 -3.26 35.10 -21.02
CA VAL A 191 -4.11 35.79 -22.01
C VAL A 191 -5.05 34.81 -22.74
N VAL A 192 -4.71 34.35 -23.94
CA VAL A 192 -5.45 33.35 -24.76
C VAL A 192 -4.77 31.98 -24.83
N TRP A 193 -3.55 31.85 -24.32
CA TRP A 193 -2.74 30.64 -24.36
C TRP A 193 -2.88 29.83 -23.07
N GLN A 194 -3.08 28.53 -23.21
CA GLN A 194 -3.17 27.59 -22.09
C GLN A 194 -2.20 26.43 -22.26
N LYS A 195 -1.75 25.89 -21.13
CA LYS A 195 -0.87 24.73 -21.05
C LYS A 195 -1.27 23.85 -19.88
N GLN A 196 -1.51 22.58 -20.16
CA GLN A 196 -1.78 21.54 -19.17
C GLN A 196 -0.70 20.45 -19.29
N ILE A 197 -0.18 20.02 -18.14
CA ILE A 197 0.75 18.89 -18.02
C ILE A 197 0.19 17.95 -16.98
N ASN A 198 0.22 16.66 -17.27
CA ASN A 198 -0.10 15.59 -16.33
C ASN A 198 0.88 14.44 -16.55
N GLN A 199 1.78 14.25 -15.59
CA GLN A 199 2.78 13.19 -15.64
C GLN A 199 2.82 12.46 -14.32
N GLY A 200 3.18 11.18 -14.35
CA GLY A 200 3.25 10.38 -13.14
C GLY A 200 3.68 8.95 -13.39
N SER A 201 3.69 8.20 -12.29
CA SER A 201 4.03 6.78 -12.27
C SER A 201 3.31 6.07 -11.13
N HIS A 202 2.95 4.82 -11.38
CA HIS A 202 2.47 3.88 -10.37
C HIS A 202 3.27 2.60 -10.48
N THR A 203 3.90 2.18 -9.38
CA THR A 203 4.74 0.98 -9.36
C THR A 203 4.41 0.17 -8.13
N GLU A 204 4.08 -1.09 -8.33
CA GLU A 204 3.87 -2.09 -7.28
C GLU A 204 5.00 -3.12 -7.30
N THR A 205 5.41 -3.56 -6.11
CA THR A 205 6.29 -4.72 -5.95
C THR A 205 5.64 -5.72 -5.00
N LEU A 206 5.80 -7.01 -5.30
CA LEU A 206 5.29 -8.10 -4.47
C LEU A 206 6.42 -8.68 -3.62
N THR A 207 6.18 -8.80 -2.32
CA THR A 207 7.07 -9.49 -1.39
C THR A 207 6.35 -10.72 -0.84
N LEU A 208 6.89 -11.92 -1.10
CA LEU A 208 6.33 -13.18 -0.61
C LEU A 208 6.67 -13.43 0.87
N PRO A 209 5.98 -14.36 1.54
CA PRO A 209 6.42 -14.86 2.85
C PRO A 209 7.80 -15.49 2.75
N SER A 210 8.64 -15.24 3.75
CA SER A 210 10.00 -15.77 3.82
C SER A 210 10.16 -16.71 5.01
N PHE A 211 10.81 -17.83 4.78
CA PHE A 211 11.06 -18.88 5.77
C PHE A 211 12.56 -19.22 5.74
N THR A 212 13.29 -18.77 6.76
CA THR A 212 14.73 -18.98 6.87
C THR A 212 15.04 -19.87 8.05
N GLY A 213 15.64 -21.03 7.80
CA GLY A 213 16.14 -21.90 8.87
C GLY A 213 17.00 -23.05 8.36
N THR A 214 17.57 -23.79 9.31
CA THR A 214 18.54 -24.85 9.05
C THR A 214 17.86 -26.19 8.78
N VAL A 215 16.88 -26.55 9.62
CA VAL A 215 16.16 -27.82 9.53
C VAL A 215 14.73 -27.56 9.07
N ASN A 216 14.48 -27.92 7.83
CA ASN A 216 13.25 -27.58 7.12
C ASN A 216 12.37 -28.82 6.95
N THR A 217 11.28 -28.91 7.72
CA THR A 217 10.26 -29.93 7.47
C THR A 217 9.30 -29.47 6.35
N PRO A 218 8.77 -30.39 5.53
CA PRO A 218 7.78 -30.02 4.51
C PRO A 218 6.53 -29.43 5.15
N PHE A 219 5.94 -28.41 4.51
CA PHE A 219 4.60 -27.93 4.86
C PHE A 219 3.58 -29.07 4.73
N LYS A 220 2.72 -29.25 5.73
CA LYS A 220 1.66 -30.28 5.71
C LYS A 220 0.29 -29.63 5.80
N ALA A 221 -0.57 -29.93 4.84
CA ALA A 221 -1.95 -29.47 4.82
C ALA A 221 -2.77 -30.46 3.99
N PRO A 222 -3.82 -31.10 4.53
CA PRO A 222 -4.60 -32.10 3.80
C PRO A 222 -5.36 -31.51 2.61
N GLY A 223 -5.72 -30.22 2.66
CA GLY A 223 -6.33 -29.47 1.56
C GLY A 223 -5.35 -28.85 0.57
N GLY A 224 -4.04 -29.14 0.71
CA GLY A 224 -2.98 -28.62 -0.14
C GLY A 224 -2.47 -27.22 0.24
N ILE A 225 -1.63 -26.65 -0.62
CA ILE A 225 -0.92 -25.39 -0.39
C ILE A 225 -1.26 -24.42 -1.52
N THR A 226 -1.58 -23.17 -1.18
CA THR A 226 -1.78 -22.10 -2.16
C THR A 226 -0.66 -21.08 -2.05
N VAL A 227 -0.05 -20.69 -3.16
CA VAL A 227 1.07 -19.74 -3.17
C VAL A 227 0.82 -18.67 -4.22
N GLN A 228 0.88 -17.41 -3.79
CA GLN A 228 0.89 -16.29 -4.72
C GLN A 228 2.29 -16.08 -5.31
N ILE A 229 2.35 -15.76 -6.60
CA ILE A 229 3.60 -15.44 -7.30
C ILE A 229 3.34 -14.27 -8.26
N PRO A 230 4.32 -13.40 -8.55
CA PRO A 230 4.13 -12.36 -9.58
C PRO A 230 3.70 -12.97 -10.92
N GLU A 231 2.88 -12.29 -11.71
CA GLU A 231 2.52 -12.73 -13.06
C GLU A 231 3.76 -12.80 -13.99
N GLY A 232 3.88 -13.85 -14.81
CA GLY A 232 4.99 -14.02 -15.78
C GLY A 232 5.37 -15.48 -16.03
N ASP A 233 6.60 -15.71 -16.54
CA ASP A 233 7.10 -17.07 -16.76
C ASP A 233 7.41 -17.78 -15.44
N PHE A 234 6.55 -18.74 -15.10
CA PHE A 234 6.58 -19.43 -13.82
C PHE A 234 7.93 -20.10 -13.51
N ARG A 235 8.55 -20.79 -14.49
CA ARG A 235 9.82 -21.51 -14.27
C ARG A 235 10.95 -20.55 -13.96
N SER A 236 11.08 -19.48 -14.73
CA SER A 236 12.09 -18.44 -14.51
C SER A 236 11.89 -17.72 -13.18
N GLN A 237 10.63 -17.43 -12.82
CA GLN A 237 10.30 -16.77 -11.56
C GLN A 237 10.63 -17.63 -10.35
N ILE A 238 10.27 -18.92 -10.34
CA ILE A 238 10.62 -19.82 -9.24
C ILE A 238 12.13 -19.95 -9.10
N ALA A 239 12.86 -20.11 -10.21
CA ALA A 239 14.32 -20.19 -10.18
C ALA A 239 14.95 -18.90 -9.60
N THR A 240 14.40 -17.74 -9.96
CA THR A 240 14.90 -16.43 -9.47
C THR A 240 14.52 -16.18 -8.01
N LEU A 241 13.26 -16.44 -7.64
CA LEU A 241 12.75 -16.19 -6.29
C LEU A 241 13.37 -17.16 -5.30
N SER A 242 13.47 -18.45 -5.61
CA SER A 242 14.00 -19.46 -4.70
C SER A 242 15.48 -19.26 -4.36
N ALA A 243 16.23 -18.57 -5.20
CA ALA A 243 17.61 -18.16 -4.93
C ALA A 243 17.71 -17.03 -3.89
N GLN A 244 16.60 -16.34 -3.58
CA GLN A 244 16.59 -15.27 -2.58
C GLN A 244 16.59 -15.86 -1.16
N PRO A 245 17.20 -15.15 -0.18
CA PRO A 245 17.18 -15.58 1.21
C PRO A 245 15.76 -15.78 1.73
N GLY A 246 15.50 -16.95 2.33
CA GLY A 246 14.19 -17.29 2.89
C GLY A 246 13.15 -17.77 1.88
N MET A 247 13.49 -17.89 0.59
CA MET A 247 12.58 -18.35 -0.46
C MET A 247 12.88 -19.76 -0.97
N ALA A 248 13.84 -20.46 -0.37
CA ALA A 248 14.24 -21.82 -0.77
C ALA A 248 13.06 -22.81 -0.78
N TYR A 249 12.05 -22.58 0.07
CA TYR A 249 10.84 -23.39 0.12
C TYR A 249 10.06 -23.41 -1.20
N LEU A 250 10.19 -22.39 -2.04
CA LEU A 250 9.50 -22.35 -3.35
C LEU A 250 9.94 -23.50 -4.25
N ASN A 251 11.21 -23.95 -4.17
CA ASN A 251 11.68 -25.13 -4.90
C ASN A 251 11.07 -26.42 -4.34
N GLU A 252 10.94 -26.51 -3.01
CA GLU A 252 10.27 -27.65 -2.36
C GLU A 252 8.81 -27.74 -2.81
N LEU A 253 8.12 -26.59 -2.93
CA LEU A 253 6.73 -26.52 -3.39
C LEU A 253 6.59 -26.75 -4.89
N ALA A 254 7.56 -26.35 -5.72
CA ALA A 254 7.52 -26.55 -7.16
C ALA A 254 7.57 -28.05 -7.56
N ALA A 255 8.12 -28.91 -6.70
CA ALA A 255 8.18 -30.36 -6.93
C ALA A 255 6.90 -31.10 -6.49
N ARG A 256 5.93 -30.40 -5.92
CA ARG A 256 4.72 -30.99 -5.33
C ARG A 256 3.51 -30.83 -6.25
N SER A 257 2.61 -31.82 -6.22
CA SER A 257 1.36 -31.83 -6.99
C SER A 257 0.18 -31.19 -6.25
N ASP A 258 0.28 -30.98 -4.93
CA ASP A 258 -0.76 -30.40 -4.08
C ASP A 258 -0.62 -28.88 -3.90
N VAL A 259 0.12 -28.22 -4.81
CA VAL A 259 0.37 -26.78 -4.76
C VAL A 259 -0.42 -26.06 -5.85
N ASN A 260 -1.26 -25.12 -5.45
CA ASN A 260 -2.01 -24.22 -6.31
C ASN A 260 -1.28 -22.87 -6.40
N TRP A 261 -0.80 -22.53 -7.59
CA TRP A 261 -0.09 -21.28 -7.86
C TRP A 261 -1.07 -20.20 -8.35
N GLN A 262 -1.02 -19.03 -7.72
CA GLN A 262 -1.92 -17.92 -8.00
C GLN A 262 -1.11 -16.72 -8.52
N PRO A 263 -1.24 -16.33 -9.81
CA PRO A 263 -0.53 -15.19 -10.34
C PRO A 263 -1.09 -13.88 -9.78
N VAL A 264 -0.19 -12.95 -9.44
CA VAL A 264 -0.53 -11.62 -8.94
C VAL A 264 -0.04 -10.56 -9.92
N LYS A 265 -1.00 -9.82 -10.48
CA LYS A 265 -0.72 -8.69 -11.36
C LYS A 265 -0.21 -7.49 -10.57
N LEU A 266 0.89 -6.89 -11.03
CA LEU A 266 1.51 -5.71 -10.44
C LEU A 266 1.36 -4.52 -11.40
N ALA A 267 1.11 -3.33 -10.85
CA ALA A 267 1.08 -2.11 -11.64
C ALA A 267 2.49 -1.61 -11.94
N HIS A 268 2.76 -1.26 -13.19
CA HIS A 268 4.03 -0.67 -13.66
C HIS A 268 3.74 0.40 -14.72
N ASP A 269 2.99 1.42 -14.32
CA ASP A 269 2.52 2.46 -15.21
C ASP A 269 3.40 3.71 -15.14
N LYS A 270 3.64 4.31 -16.31
CA LYS A 270 4.25 5.64 -16.45
C LYS A 270 3.51 6.39 -17.54
N TRP A 271 3.24 7.67 -17.29
CA TRP A 271 2.58 8.53 -18.27
C TRP A 271 3.16 9.94 -18.23
N ASP A 272 3.14 10.59 -19.39
CA ASP A 272 3.48 12.00 -19.55
C ASP A 272 2.56 12.59 -20.64
N TYR A 273 1.55 13.31 -20.20
CA TYR A 273 0.60 14.00 -21.05
C TYR A 273 0.86 15.49 -21.02
N LYS A 274 0.87 16.09 -22.20
CA LYS A 274 1.06 17.53 -22.38
C LYS A 274 0.08 18.04 -23.42
N GLN A 275 -0.63 19.11 -23.08
CA GLN A 275 -1.51 19.82 -24.01
C GLN A 275 -1.23 21.33 -23.95
N GLU A 276 -1.16 21.97 -25.10
CA GLU A 276 -0.94 23.41 -25.26
C GLU A 276 -1.82 23.92 -26.41
N GLY A 277 -2.43 25.10 -26.25
CA GLY A 277 -3.33 25.63 -27.27
C GLY A 277 -3.92 27.00 -26.97
N LEU A 278 -4.60 27.55 -27.98
CA LEU A 278 -5.13 28.92 -28.03
C LEU A 278 -6.59 29.08 -27.56
N THR A 279 -7.20 28.07 -26.92
CA THR A 279 -8.67 28.08 -26.70
C THR A 279 -9.09 27.89 -25.24
N PRO A 280 -10.15 28.60 -24.79
CA PRO A 280 -10.87 28.31 -23.53
C PRO A 280 -11.70 27.02 -23.55
N ALA A 281 -11.85 26.36 -24.71
CA ALA A 281 -12.77 25.23 -24.93
C ALA A 281 -12.07 23.86 -25.05
N GLY A 282 -10.73 23.80 -25.01
CA GLY A 282 -9.96 22.57 -25.15
C GLY A 282 -9.32 22.10 -23.83
N ALA A 283 -10.12 21.89 -22.78
CA ALA A 283 -9.62 21.27 -21.54
C ALA A 283 -9.93 19.76 -21.57
N ALA A 284 -9.06 18.98 -22.21
CA ALA A 284 -9.13 17.53 -22.15
C ALA A 284 -7.89 16.97 -21.45
N LEU A 285 -8.11 15.99 -20.57
CA LEU A 285 -7.14 15.18 -19.80
C LEU A 285 -6.82 15.64 -18.37
N LEU A 286 -7.80 15.49 -17.47
CA LEU A 286 -7.56 15.33 -16.02
C LEU A 286 -8.20 14.07 -15.42
N SER A 287 -8.89 13.24 -16.22
CA SER A 287 -9.74 12.14 -15.74
C SER A 287 -8.98 10.99 -15.10
N VAL A 288 -7.86 10.55 -15.68
CA VAL A 288 -7.09 9.39 -15.19
C VAL A 288 -6.43 9.69 -13.84
N ALA A 289 -5.90 10.89 -13.69
CA ALA A 289 -5.15 11.33 -12.50
C ALA A 289 -6.02 11.57 -11.25
N VAL A 290 -7.21 12.15 -11.43
CA VAL A 290 -8.13 12.44 -10.33
C VAL A 290 -8.78 11.16 -9.81
N ALA A 291 -9.05 10.17 -10.68
CA ALA A 291 -9.62 8.88 -10.30
C ALA A 291 -8.72 8.10 -9.33
N TRP A 292 -7.40 8.13 -9.54
CA TRP A 292 -6.42 7.49 -8.65
C TRP A 292 -6.14 8.32 -7.39
N ALA A 293 -6.04 9.65 -7.51
CA ALA A 293 -5.80 10.53 -6.36
C ALA A 293 -6.95 10.56 -5.34
N THR A 294 -8.19 10.27 -5.76
CA THR A 294 -9.38 10.27 -4.89
C THR A 294 -9.78 8.88 -4.36
N GLY A 295 -8.96 7.85 -4.58
CA GLY A 295 -9.19 6.51 -4.03
C GLY A 295 -10.35 5.74 -4.70
N GLY A 296 -10.60 5.95 -5.99
CA GLY A 296 -11.58 5.17 -6.77
C GLY A 296 -13.06 5.56 -6.59
N MET A 297 -13.39 6.47 -5.69
CA MET A 297 -14.78 6.91 -5.46
C MET A 297 -15.23 8.09 -6.35
N GLY A 298 -14.29 8.75 -7.05
CA GLY A 298 -14.56 9.93 -7.89
C GLY A 298 -14.99 9.64 -9.33
N ALA A 299 -15.02 8.37 -9.77
CA ALA A 299 -15.31 8.04 -11.17
C ALA A 299 -16.78 8.27 -11.58
N ASN A 300 -17.72 8.29 -10.62
CA ASN A 300 -19.16 8.34 -10.91
C ASN A 300 -19.71 9.74 -11.24
N LEU A 301 -18.89 10.80 -11.25
CA LEU A 301 -19.37 12.16 -11.56
C LEU A 301 -19.08 12.63 -13.00
N LEU A 302 -18.35 11.84 -13.80
CA LEU A 302 -17.91 12.25 -15.15
C LEU A 302 -18.83 11.77 -16.29
N GLY A 303 -20.04 11.30 -15.96
CA GLY A 303 -20.98 10.70 -16.91
C GLY A 303 -21.92 11.63 -17.67
N THR A 304 -21.78 12.96 -17.63
CA THR A 304 -22.67 13.86 -18.40
C THR A 304 -21.88 14.78 -19.32
N THR A 305 -21.88 14.42 -20.59
CA THR A 305 -21.42 15.16 -21.76
C THR A 305 -22.06 16.54 -21.88
N GLY A 306 -21.22 17.56 -22.07
CA GLY A 306 -21.61 18.83 -22.69
C GLY A 306 -21.88 20.00 -21.74
N ALA A 307 -21.03 21.04 -21.84
CA ALA A 307 -21.23 22.40 -21.34
C ALA A 307 -21.13 22.70 -19.82
N THR A 308 -21.10 21.72 -18.91
CA THR A 308 -21.02 21.96 -17.45
C THR A 308 -19.64 21.74 -16.80
N THR A 309 -18.58 21.49 -17.59
CA THR A 309 -17.24 21.15 -17.09
C THR A 309 -16.50 22.29 -16.39
N SER A 310 -16.70 23.56 -16.76
CA SER A 310 -15.99 24.69 -16.15
C SER A 310 -16.56 25.12 -14.79
N ALA A 311 -17.88 25.04 -14.62
CA ALA A 311 -18.54 25.32 -13.34
C ALA A 311 -18.40 24.14 -12.36
N LEU A 312 -18.48 22.89 -12.84
CA LEU A 312 -18.30 21.70 -12.01
C LEU A 312 -16.85 21.48 -11.59
N THR A 313 -15.84 21.85 -12.39
CA THR A 313 -14.45 21.82 -11.95
C THR A 313 -14.22 22.82 -10.83
N ASN A 314 -14.64 24.08 -10.97
CA ASN A 314 -14.55 25.05 -9.88
C ASN A 314 -15.35 24.63 -8.64
N ALA A 315 -16.53 24.02 -8.79
CA ALA A 315 -17.32 23.52 -7.67
C ALA A 315 -16.75 22.24 -7.04
N ALA A 316 -16.14 21.34 -7.81
CA ALA A 316 -15.46 20.15 -7.31
C ALA A 316 -14.14 20.52 -6.60
N PHE A 317 -13.37 21.46 -7.17
CA PHE A 317 -12.19 22.07 -6.53
C PHE A 317 -12.58 22.87 -5.27
N ALA A 318 -13.66 23.64 -5.32
CA ALA A 318 -14.20 24.32 -4.14
C ALA A 318 -14.80 23.32 -3.14
N SER A 319 -15.30 22.15 -3.54
CA SER A 319 -15.79 21.11 -2.64
C SER A 319 -14.67 20.30 -1.97
N LEU A 320 -13.53 20.13 -2.64
CA LEU A 320 -12.29 19.62 -2.04
C LEU A 320 -11.72 20.63 -1.03
N ALA A 321 -11.70 21.91 -1.39
CA ALA A 321 -11.37 23.00 -0.47
C ALA A 321 -12.41 23.14 0.66
N ALA A 322 -13.69 22.85 0.39
CA ALA A 322 -14.76 22.88 1.38
C ALA A 322 -14.78 21.64 2.26
N GLN A 323 -14.38 20.46 1.81
CA GLN A 323 -14.25 19.30 2.69
C GLN A 323 -13.05 19.44 3.64
N ALA A 324 -12.03 20.20 3.24
CA ALA A 324 -10.97 20.65 4.14
C ALA A 324 -11.43 21.75 5.13
N SER A 325 -12.42 22.59 4.77
CA SER A 325 -12.94 23.64 5.66
C SER A 325 -14.20 23.26 6.46
N ILE A 326 -14.99 22.28 6.04
CA ILE A 326 -16.22 21.81 6.71
C ILE A 326 -15.87 20.99 7.96
N ARG A 327 -14.69 20.35 8.01
CA ARG A 327 -14.18 19.73 9.25
C ARG A 327 -13.65 20.74 10.28
N LEU A 328 -13.69 22.05 9.96
CA LEU A 328 -13.45 23.14 10.91
C LEU A 328 -14.74 23.85 11.36
N ILE A 329 -15.94 23.41 10.94
CA ILE A 329 -17.21 24.08 11.29
C ILE A 329 -18.24 23.20 12.02
N ASN A 330 -18.09 21.86 12.09
CA ASN A 330 -18.96 21.07 12.97
C ASN A 330 -18.19 20.03 13.81
N GLY A 331 -18.26 20.24 15.13
CA GLY A 331 -17.64 19.45 16.19
C GLY A 331 -17.32 20.35 17.40
N TYR A 332 -18.28 21.07 17.99
CA TYR A 332 -19.04 20.56 19.15
C TYR A 332 -19.43 19.08 19.12
#